data_AF-A0A6N8XNU2-F1
#
_entry.id   AF-A0A6N8XNU2-F1
#
_cell.length_a   1.000
_cell.length_b   1.000
_cell.length_c   1.000
_cell.angle_alpha   90.00
_cell.angle_beta   90.00
_cell.angle_gamma   90.00
#
_symmetry.space_group_name_H-M   'P 1'
#
loop_
_entity.id
_entity.type
_entity.pdbx_description
1 polymer ?
#
loop_
_entity_poly.entity_id
_entity_poly.type
_entity_poly.pdbx_seq_one_letter_code
_entity_poly.pdbx_strand_id
1 'polypeptide(L)'
;MGLLTHFGTVSVQKADSTEAWIVARDTNKCHFKQDHEFVNTGVTNDLKRREAEQWWNFGEDGHIVQVGRATTMDAALEWEREQAAKGRSTRRRS
;
A
#
# COMPACT_ATOMS: atom_id res chain seq x y z
N MET A 1 -1.47 2.36 -60.25
CA MET A 1 -0.47 2.76 -59.25
C MET A 1 -0.96 4.01 -58.55
N GLY A 2 -0.93 4.06 -57.22
CA GLY A 2 -1.16 5.28 -56.44
C GLY A 2 -2.17 5.12 -55.30
N LEU A 3 -1.71 4.60 -54.16
CA LEU A 3 -2.46 4.51 -52.90
C LEU A 3 -2.80 5.91 -52.38
N LEU A 4 -4.07 6.17 -52.03
CA LEU A 4 -4.43 7.27 -51.13
C LEU A 4 -4.24 6.81 -49.68
N THR A 5 -3.15 7.23 -49.07
CA THR A 5 -2.85 7.05 -47.64
C THR A 5 -3.76 7.94 -46.81
N HIS A 6 -4.60 7.33 -45.96
CA HIS A 6 -5.37 8.01 -44.93
C HIS A 6 -4.42 8.51 -43.84
N PHE A 7 -4.32 9.82 -43.65
CA PHE A 7 -3.75 10.38 -42.42
C PHE A 7 -4.85 10.49 -41.37
N GLY A 8 -4.91 9.48 -40.50
CA GLY A 8 -5.75 9.51 -39.30
C GLY A 8 -5.23 10.58 -38.34
N THR A 9 -6.11 11.48 -37.92
CA THR A 9 -5.83 12.51 -36.93
C THR A 9 -5.62 11.85 -35.56
N VAL A 10 -4.37 11.82 -35.08
CA VAL A 10 -4.06 11.36 -33.72
C VAL A 10 -4.54 12.41 -32.73
N SER A 11 -5.62 12.09 -32.02
CA SER A 11 -6.06 12.89 -30.86
C SER A 11 -5.18 12.53 -29.66
N VAL A 12 -4.14 13.34 -29.41
CA VAL A 12 -3.40 13.32 -28.15
C VAL A 12 -4.32 13.93 -27.08
N GLN A 13 -4.95 13.07 -26.27
CA GLN A 13 -5.63 13.49 -25.06
C GLN A 13 -4.56 13.97 -24.08
N LYS A 14 -4.47 15.29 -23.86
CA LYS A 14 -3.71 15.85 -22.75
C LYS A 14 -4.42 15.42 -21.46
N ALA A 15 -3.75 14.59 -20.66
CA ALA A 15 -4.14 14.39 -19.28
C ALA A 15 -4.05 15.74 -18.56
N ASP A 16 -5.20 16.26 -18.16
CA ASP A 16 -5.34 17.50 -17.41
C ASP A 16 -4.65 17.32 -16.05
N SER A 17 -3.39 17.76 -15.99
CA SER A 17 -2.60 17.86 -14.77
C SER A 17 -3.06 19.09 -14.00
N THR A 18 -4.26 19.03 -13.43
CA THR A 18 -4.72 20.03 -12.48
C THR A 18 -4.52 19.48 -11.06
N GLU A 19 -3.57 20.11 -10.37
CA GLU A 19 -3.50 20.25 -8.90
C GLU A 19 -2.84 19.10 -8.12
N ALA A 20 -1.53 19.00 -8.29
CA ALA A 20 -0.63 18.61 -7.20
C ALA A 20 -0.94 19.47 -5.96
N TRP A 21 -1.45 18.83 -4.90
CA TRP A 21 -1.49 19.16 -3.46
C TRP A 21 -2.69 18.51 -2.76
N ILE A 22 -3.56 17.76 -3.45
CA ILE A 22 -4.38 16.75 -2.76
C ILE A 22 -3.39 15.72 -2.20
N VAL A 23 -3.11 15.81 -0.90
CA VAL A 23 -2.31 14.81 -0.21
C VAL A 23 -3.07 13.49 -0.34
N ALA A 24 -2.63 12.66 -1.29
CA ALA A 24 -3.35 11.47 -1.66
C ALA A 24 -3.50 10.55 -0.44
N ARG A 25 -4.72 10.09 -0.20
CA ARG A 25 -5.09 9.23 0.94
C ARG A 25 -5.21 7.78 0.50
N ASP A 26 -4.19 7.30 -0.20
CA ASP A 26 -4.12 5.94 -0.77
C ASP A 26 -3.20 5.01 0.02
N THR A 27 -2.52 5.51 1.06
CA THR A 27 -1.60 4.69 1.85
C THR A 27 -2.33 3.99 3.00
N ASN A 28 -2.22 2.67 3.04
CA ASN A 28 -2.83 1.82 4.06
C ASN A 28 -1.81 1.44 5.12
N LYS A 29 -2.24 1.47 6.37
CA LYS A 29 -1.53 0.91 7.51
C LYS A 29 -1.95 -0.53 7.67
N CYS A 30 -1.02 -1.45 7.94
CA CYS A 30 -1.36 -2.85 8.08
C CYS A 30 -0.52 -3.61 9.10
N HIS A 31 -1.13 -4.68 9.63
CA HIS A 31 -0.46 -5.73 10.37
C HIS A 31 -0.48 -7.00 9.54
N PHE A 32 0.59 -7.79 9.61
CA PHE A 32 0.54 -9.18 9.16
C PHE A 32 0.36 -10.06 10.40
N LYS A 33 -0.75 -10.78 10.39
CA LYS A 33 -1.15 -11.65 11.48
C LYS A 33 -0.89 -13.09 11.07
N GLN A 34 -0.20 -13.83 11.93
CA GLN A 34 -0.02 -15.27 11.79
C GLN A 34 -0.54 -15.92 13.07
N ASP A 35 -1.41 -16.91 12.93
CA ASP A 35 -2.13 -17.53 14.04
C ASP A 35 -2.85 -16.47 14.92
N HIS A 36 -2.41 -16.28 16.17
CA HIS A 36 -2.97 -15.30 17.11
C HIS A 36 -2.05 -14.09 17.36
N GLU A 37 -0.94 -13.96 16.63
CA GLU A 37 0.07 -12.93 16.86
C GLU A 37 0.26 -12.00 15.64
N PHE A 38 0.53 -10.72 15.92
CA PHE A 38 0.96 -9.77 14.90
C PHE A 38 2.47 -9.87 14.76
N VAL A 39 2.93 -10.49 13.67
CA VAL A 39 4.35 -10.78 13.46
C VAL A 39 5.07 -9.67 12.73
N ASN A 40 4.33 -8.86 11.95
CA ASN A 40 4.89 -7.72 11.23
C ASN A 40 3.89 -6.56 11.13
N THR A 41 4.41 -5.34 10.98
CA THR A 41 3.63 -4.12 10.72
C THR A 41 4.20 -3.43 9.50
N GLY A 42 3.36 -2.76 8.71
CA GLY A 42 3.85 -2.06 7.54
C GLY A 42 2.87 -1.02 7.00
N VAL A 43 3.37 -0.21 6.06
CA VAL A 43 2.54 0.65 5.21
C VAL A 43 2.60 0.22 3.76
N THR A 44 1.48 0.31 3.05
CA THR A 44 1.39 -0.05 1.62
C THR A 44 0.22 0.64 0.94
N ASN A 45 0.37 1.00 -0.33
CA ASN A 45 -0.75 1.44 -1.18
C ASN A 45 -1.54 0.25 -1.76
N ASP A 46 -0.95 -0.96 -1.76
CA ASP A 46 -1.56 -2.19 -2.27
C ASP A 46 -1.45 -3.30 -1.21
N LEU A 47 -2.57 -3.63 -0.57
CA LEU A 47 -2.63 -4.67 0.46
C LEU A 47 -2.47 -6.08 -0.14
N LYS A 48 -3.01 -6.31 -1.34
CA LYS A 48 -3.03 -7.65 -1.96
C LYS A 48 -1.62 -8.05 -2.42
N ARG A 49 -0.91 -7.12 -3.06
CA ARG A 49 0.50 -7.33 -3.44
C ARG A 49 1.36 -7.55 -2.20
N ARG A 50 1.15 -6.75 -1.15
CA ARG A 50 1.92 -6.82 0.10
C ARG A 50 1.68 -8.13 0.85
N GLU A 51 0.49 -8.70 0.78
CA GLU A 51 0.16 -9.97 1.42
C GLU A 51 0.92 -11.12 0.76
N ALA A 52 0.91 -11.19 -0.57
CA ALA A 52 1.70 -12.16 -1.31
C ALA A 52 3.21 -12.02 -0.99
N GLU A 53 3.73 -10.78 -0.96
CA GLU A 53 5.11 -10.50 -0.54
C GLU A 53 5.42 -11.04 0.86
N GLN A 54 4.47 -10.98 1.79
CA GLN A 54 4.65 -11.45 3.14
C GLN A 54 4.51 -12.97 3.28
N TRP A 55 3.71 -13.63 2.46
CA TRP A 55 3.68 -15.09 2.40
C TRP A 55 5.05 -15.69 2.07
N TRP A 56 5.81 -15.09 1.14
CA TRP A 56 7.17 -15.56 0.86
C TRP A 56 8.16 -15.37 2.03
N ASN A 57 7.93 -14.39 2.90
CA ASN A 57 8.84 -14.07 4.00
C ASN A 57 8.45 -14.76 5.33
N PHE A 58 7.16 -14.93 5.58
CA PHE A 58 6.62 -15.37 6.88
C PHE A 58 5.81 -16.66 6.81
N GLY A 59 5.44 -17.12 5.61
CA GLY A 59 4.61 -18.32 5.40
C GLY A 59 3.16 -17.98 5.00
N GLU A 60 2.53 -18.92 4.30
CA GLU A 60 1.19 -18.77 3.69
C GLU A 60 0.03 -18.78 4.71
N ASP A 61 0.28 -19.21 5.95
CA ASP A 61 -0.72 -19.26 7.02
C ASP A 61 -1.06 -17.89 7.65
N GLY A 62 -0.36 -16.83 7.23
CA GLY A 62 -0.62 -15.47 7.70
C GLY A 62 -1.49 -14.66 6.73
N HIS A 63 -2.06 -13.55 7.21
CA HIS A 63 -2.82 -12.61 6.36
C HIS A 63 -2.63 -11.17 6.81
N ILE A 64 -2.84 -10.25 5.88
CA ILE A 64 -2.79 -8.81 6.16
C ILE A 64 -4.11 -8.34 6.75
N VAL A 65 -4.01 -7.58 7.84
CA VAL A 65 -5.10 -6.86 8.48
C VAL A 65 -4.86 -5.36 8.32
N GLN A 66 -5.76 -4.69 7.61
CA GLN A 66 -5.73 -3.24 7.48
C GLN A 66 -6.10 -2.55 8.80
N VAL A 67 -5.36 -1.48 9.13
CA VAL A 67 -5.59 -0.67 10.33
C VAL A 67 -6.27 0.63 9.94
N GLY A 68 -7.58 0.68 10.15
CA GLY A 68 -8.40 1.86 9.88
C GLY A 68 -8.52 2.17 8.39
N ARG A 69 -8.71 3.46 8.07
CA ARG A 69 -8.87 3.94 6.68
C ARG A 69 -7.52 4.28 6.05
N ALA A 70 -7.48 4.25 4.71
CA ALA A 70 -6.37 4.79 3.95
C ALA A 70 -6.13 6.27 4.31
N THR A 71 -4.85 6.63 4.40
CA THR A 71 -4.38 7.93 4.87
C THR A 71 -3.24 8.43 3.99
N THR A 72 -2.74 9.61 4.30
CA THR A 72 -1.56 10.20 3.65
C THR A 72 -0.32 9.38 3.96
N MET A 73 0.64 9.34 3.02
CA MET A 73 1.91 8.63 3.22
C MET A 73 2.63 9.06 4.50
N ASP A 74 2.69 10.36 4.77
CA ASP A 74 3.35 10.91 5.96
C ASP A 74 2.74 10.40 7.27
N ALA A 75 1.41 10.46 7.40
CA ALA A 75 0.72 9.95 8.58
C ALA A 75 0.82 8.42 8.72
N ALA A 76 0.89 7.69 7.60
CA ALA A 76 1.12 6.25 7.62
C ALA A 76 2.54 5.92 8.13
N LEU A 77 3.56 6.63 7.63
CA LEU A 77 4.95 6.47 8.06
C LEU A 77 5.15 6.87 9.52
N GLU A 78 4.50 7.94 9.97
CA GLU A 78 4.50 8.33 11.38
C GLU A 78 3.94 7.21 12.26
N TRP A 79 2.79 6.65 11.87
CA TRP A 79 2.22 5.50 12.56
C TRP A 79 3.17 4.31 12.59
N GLU A 80 3.84 3.98 11.48
CA GLU A 80 4.80 2.87 11.43
C GLU A 80 5.97 3.09 12.41
N ARG A 81 6.50 4.32 12.48
CA ARG A 81 7.54 4.72 13.46
C ARG A 81 7.05 4.56 14.89
N GLU A 82 5.82 4.96 15.20
CA GLU A 82 5.24 4.75 16.52
C GLU A 82 5.12 3.26 16.88
N GLN A 83 4.73 2.43 15.92
CA GLN A 83 4.65 0.98 16.12
C GLN A 83 6.03 0.38 16.40
N ALA A 84 7.06 0.82 15.67
CA ALA A 84 8.44 0.42 15.95
C ALA A 84 8.88 0.86 17.36
N ALA A 85 8.52 2.07 17.80
CA ALA A 85 8.86 2.60 19.12
C ALA A 85 8.14 1.87 20.28
N LYS A 86 6.92 1.39 20.06
CA LYS A 86 6.15 0.59 21.04
C LYS A 86 6.76 -0.79 21.29
N GLY A 87 7.67 -1.25 20.43
CA GLY A 87 8.27 -2.58 20.48
C GLY A 87 7.26 -3.69 20.18
N ARG A 88 7.75 -4.92 19.93
CA ARG A 88 6.86 -6.10 19.94
C ARG A 88 6.20 -6.14 21.32
N SER A 89 4.88 -6.29 21.36
CA SER A 89 4.13 -6.59 22.59
C SER A 89 4.72 -7.86 23.20
N THR A 90 5.75 -7.71 24.03
CA THR A 90 6.17 -8.76 24.95
C THR A 90 5.03 -8.83 25.94
N ARG A 91 4.12 -9.79 25.73
CA ARG A 91 3.12 -10.14 26.72
C ARG A 91 3.94 -10.47 27.98
N ARG A 92 4.04 -9.52 28.91
CA ARG A 92 4.61 -9.77 30.24
C ARG A 92 3.68 -10.81 30.87
N ARG A 93 4.06 -12.08 30.73
CA ARG A 93 3.41 -13.21 31.36
C ARG A 93 3.49 -12.93 32.87
N SER A 94 2.35 -12.61 33.46
CA SER A 94 2.19 -12.49 34.92
C SER A 94 2.31 -13.87 35.55
#